data_AF-A0A7V6WJ55-F1
#
_entry.id   AF-A0A7V6WJ55-F1
#
_cell.length_a   1.000
_cell.length_b   1.000
_cell.length_c   1.000
_cell.angle_alpha   90.00
_cell.angle_beta   90.00
_cell.angle_gamma   90.00
#
_symmetry.space_group_name_H-M   'P 1'
#
loop_
_entity.id
_entity.type
_entity.pdbx_description
1 polymer ?
#
loop_
_entity_poly.entity_id
_entity_poly.type
_entity_poly.pdbx_seq_one_letter_code
_entity_poly.pdbx_strand_id
1 'polypeptide(L)'
;DKIYQASRNGRLMQIVSNLLEQIQRFRSASLASPGRIKDTLKEHKQIVDAIAERDVALAQQLAQEHIENAENIFLESIAKKYDQ
;
A
#
# COMPACT_ATOMS: atom_id res chain seq x y z
N ASP A 1 -0.24 -3.24 9.58
CA ASP A 1 -1.05 -3.72 10.73
C ASP A 1 -1.36 -2.64 11.75
N LYS A 2 -0.39 -1.85 12.23
CA LYS A 2 -0.64 -0.82 13.26
C LYS A 2 -1.73 0.20 12.90
N ILE A 3 -1.78 0.67 11.65
CA ILE A 3 -2.81 1.62 11.18
C ILE A 3 -4.22 1.01 11.26
N TYR A 4 -4.40 -0.25 10.81
CA TYR A 4 -5.70 -0.91 10.88
C TYR A 4 -6.14 -1.15 12.32
N GLN A 5 -5.23 -1.56 13.20
CA GLN A 5 -5.53 -1.74 14.63
C GLN A 5 -5.94 -0.42 15.30
N ALA A 6 -5.38 0.71 14.87
CA ALA A 6 -5.74 2.03 15.39
C ALA A 6 -7.19 2.43 15.06
N SER A 7 -7.81 1.86 14.03
CA SER A 7 -9.22 2.09 13.70
C SER A 7 -10.20 1.54 14.74
N ARG A 8 -9.76 0.60 15.61
CA ARG A 8 -10.59 -0.12 16.58
C ARG A 8 -11.85 -0.76 15.97
N ASN A 9 -11.83 -1.06 14.68
CA ASN A 9 -12.95 -1.64 13.96
C ASN A 9 -12.71 -3.14 13.71
N GLY A 10 -13.34 -3.98 14.53
CA GLY A 10 -13.19 -5.44 14.43
C GLY A 10 -13.67 -6.03 13.09
N ARG A 11 -14.71 -5.46 12.47
CA ARG A 11 -15.18 -5.90 11.15
C ARG A 11 -14.18 -5.58 10.05
N LEU A 12 -13.60 -4.37 10.08
CA LEU A 12 -12.53 -3.99 9.15
C LEU A 12 -11.32 -4.92 9.29
N MET A 13 -10.90 -5.21 10.52
CA MET A 13 -9.79 -6.13 10.78
C MET A 13 -10.06 -7.52 10.18
N GLN A 14 -11.28 -8.04 10.31
CA GLN A 14 -11.65 -9.32 9.70
C GLN A 14 -11.56 -9.28 8.18
N ILE A 15 -12.10 -8.22 7.54
CA ILE A 15 -12.04 -8.05 6.08
C ILE A 15 -10.58 -7.99 5.61
N VAL A 16 -9.75 -7.17 6.25
CA VAL A 16 -8.33 -7.04 5.92
C VAL A 16 -7.58 -8.36 6.14
N SER A 17 -7.88 -9.09 7.22
CA SER A 17 -7.28 -10.39 7.51
C SER A 17 -7.56 -11.41 6.39
N ASN A 18 -8.78 -11.41 5.84
CA ASN A 18 -9.15 -12.30 4.75
C ASN A 18 -8.44 -11.95 3.42
N LEU A 19 -7.92 -10.73 3.29
CA LEU A 19 -7.20 -10.24 2.11
C LEU A 19 -5.68 -10.17 2.33
N LEU A 20 -5.21 -10.45 3.54
CA LEU A 20 -3.85 -10.15 3.96
C LEU A 20 -2.82 -10.91 3.11
N GLU A 21 -3.09 -12.17 2.79
CA GLU A 21 -2.21 -13.02 2.00
C GLU A 21 -2.05 -12.48 0.57
N GLN A 22 -3.15 -12.06 -0.07
CA GLN A 22 -3.15 -11.42 -1.38
C GLN A 22 -2.38 -10.10 -1.34
N ILE A 23 -2.64 -9.25 -0.34
CA ILE A 23 -1.94 -7.97 -0.15
C ILE A 23 -0.43 -8.18 0.02
N GLN A 24 -0.01 -9.18 0.79
CA GLN A 24 1.41 -9.46 1.01
C GLN A 24 2.10 -9.97 -0.26
N ARG A 25 1.44 -10.79 -1.08
CA ARG A 25 1.96 -11.21 -2.38
C ARG A 25 2.15 -10.02 -3.33
N PHE A 26 1.14 -9.16 -3.44
CA PHE A 26 1.22 -7.93 -4.25
C PHE A 26 2.35 -7.01 -3.77
N ARG A 27 2.43 -6.78 -2.46
CA ARG A 27 3.50 -5.97 -1.86
C ARG A 27 4.87 -6.54 -2.18
N SER A 28 5.05 -7.85 -2.01
CA SER A 28 6.34 -8.52 -2.25
C SER A 28 6.76 -8.40 -3.72
N ALA A 29 5.82 -8.58 -4.65
CA ALA A 29 6.08 -8.45 -6.08
C ALA A 29 6.40 -6.99 -6.46
N SER A 30 5.66 -6.01 -5.95
CA SER A 30 5.93 -4.58 -6.19
C SER A 30 7.30 -4.16 -5.66
N LEU A 31 7.65 -4.54 -4.42
CA LEU A 31 8.92 -4.18 -3.79
C LEU A 31 10.16 -4.81 -4.46
N ALA A 32 9.98 -5.87 -5.26
CA ALA A 32 11.06 -6.47 -6.04
C ALA A 32 11.51 -5.57 -7.21
N SER A 33 10.68 -4.60 -7.63
CA SER A 33 11.04 -3.64 -8.67
C SER A 33 12.11 -2.66 -8.18
N PRO A 34 13.15 -2.37 -8.99
CA PRO A 34 14.22 -1.43 -8.62
C PRO A 34 13.66 -0.06 -8.21
N GLY A 35 14.18 0.52 -7.13
CA GLY A 35 13.77 1.85 -6.62
C GLY A 35 12.50 1.84 -5.76
N ARG A 36 11.63 0.83 -5.87
CA ARG A 36 10.31 0.83 -5.23
C ARG A 36 10.35 0.94 -3.70
N ILE A 37 11.34 0.34 -3.04
CA ILE A 37 11.50 0.43 -1.58
C ILE A 37 11.57 1.89 -1.12
N LYS A 38 12.31 2.74 -1.84
CA LYS A 38 12.49 4.15 -1.50
C LYS A 38 11.18 4.92 -1.66
N ASP A 39 10.44 4.65 -2.74
CA ASP A 39 9.17 5.31 -3.03
C ASP A 39 8.09 4.91 -2.02
N THR A 40 8.00 3.62 -1.68
CA THR A 40 7.06 3.12 -0.67
C THR A 40 7.31 3.76 0.70
N LEU A 41 8.58 3.93 1.10
CA LEU A 41 8.91 4.61 2.35
C LEU A 41 8.46 6.07 2.35
N LYS A 42 8.61 6.77 1.22
CA LYS A 42 8.14 8.15 1.07
C LYS A 42 6.61 8.22 1.16
N GLU A 43 5.90 7.36 0.43
CA GLU A 43 4.43 7.26 0.45
C GLU A 43 3.92 6.99 1.87
N HIS A 44 4.49 5.99 2.56
CA HIS A 44 4.10 5.65 3.94
C HIS A 44 4.34 6.80 4.91
N LYS A 45 5.44 7.52 4.75
CA LYS A 45 5.71 8.71 5.57
C LYS A 45 4.63 9.78 5.35
N GLN A 46 4.30 10.09 4.10
CA GLN A 46 3.26 11.08 3.79
C GLN A 46 1.89 10.70 4.37
N ILE A 47 1.52 9.42 4.30
CA ILE A 47 0.27 8.92 4.90
C ILE A 47 0.29 9.10 6.43
N VAL A 48 1.39 8.73 7.08
CA VAL A 48 1.53 8.85 8.54
C VAL A 48 1.50 10.32 8.98
N ASP A 49 2.17 11.20 8.24
CA ASP A 49 2.22 12.64 8.52
C ASP A 49 0.80 13.24 8.39
N ALA A 50 0.06 12.93 7.32
CA ALA A 50 -1.34 13.37 7.16
C ALA A 50 -2.27 12.85 8.28
N ILE A 51 -2.09 11.60 8.71
CA ILE A 51 -2.83 11.04 9.86
C ILE A 51 -2.48 11.81 11.15
N ALA A 52 -1.20 12.13 11.38
CA ALA A 52 -0.75 12.85 12.55
C ALA A 52 -1.31 14.28 12.62
N GLU A 53 -1.42 14.93 11.46
CA GLU A 53 -2.04 16.25 11.28
C GLU A 53 -3.58 16.22 11.34
N ARG A 54 -4.18 15.01 11.41
CA ARG A 54 -5.63 14.77 11.37
C ARG A 54 -6.29 15.25 10.07
N ASP A 55 -5.53 15.34 8.98
CA ASP A 55 -6.08 15.61 7.65
C ASP A 55 -6.60 14.30 7.04
N VAL A 56 -7.89 14.05 7.29
CA VAL A 56 -8.56 12.82 6.84
C VAL A 56 -8.61 12.74 5.30
N ALA A 57 -8.87 13.85 4.63
CA ALA A 57 -9.02 13.88 3.18
C ALA A 57 -7.69 13.55 2.50
N LEU A 58 -6.61 14.20 2.96
CA LEU A 58 -5.27 13.96 2.44
C LEU A 58 -4.80 12.53 2.76
N ALA A 59 -5.00 12.05 4.00
CA ALA A 59 -4.62 10.69 4.37
C ALA A 59 -5.32 9.64 3.51
N GLN A 60 -6.61 9.85 3.19
CA GLN A 60 -7.36 8.96 2.31
C GLN A 60 -6.84 9.00 0.87
N GLN A 61 -6.60 10.20 0.33
CA GLN A 61 -6.04 10.37 -1.02
C GLN A 61 -4.69 9.66 -1.14
N LEU A 62 -3.75 9.93 -0.23
CA LEU A 62 -2.42 9.34 -0.24
C LEU A 62 -2.45 7.82 -0.07
N ALA A 63 -3.36 7.29 0.75
CA ALA A 63 -3.52 5.85 0.90
C ALA A 63 -4.04 5.18 -0.39
N GLN A 64 -4.93 5.85 -1.12
CA GLN A 64 -5.41 5.36 -2.41
C GLN A 64 -4.31 5.42 -3.47
N GLU A 65 -3.60 6.54 -3.60
CA GLU A 65 -2.45 6.69 -4.50
C GLU A 65 -1.37 5.63 -4.23
N HIS A 66 -1.10 5.30 -2.97
CA HIS A 66 -0.15 4.24 -2.61
C HIS A 66 -0.53 2.87 -3.19
N ILE A 67 -1.83 2.54 -3.19
CA ILE A 67 -2.35 1.27 -3.73
C ILE A 67 -2.25 1.28 -5.26
N GLU A 68 -2.67 2.37 -5.90
CA GLU A 68 -2.62 2.54 -7.36
C GLU A 68 -1.16 2.48 -7.87
N ASN A 69 -0.22 3.13 -7.19
CA ASN A 69 1.20 3.05 -7.52
C ASN A 69 1.76 1.63 -7.39
N ALA A 70 1.35 0.90 -6.34
CA ALA A 70 1.77 -0.49 -6.17
C ALA A 70 1.22 -1.40 -7.27
N GLU A 71 -0.03 -1.18 -7.69
CA GLU A 71 -0.68 -1.88 -8.80
C GLU A 71 0.03 -1.62 -10.14
N ASN A 72 0.27 -0.35 -10.49
CA ASN A 72 0.94 0.03 -11.74
C ASN A 72 2.32 -0.65 -11.85
N ILE A 73 3.12 -0.59 -10.79
CA ILE A 73 4.45 -1.20 -10.77
C ILE A 73 4.37 -2.72 -10.89
N PHE A 74 3.34 -3.33 -10.29
CA PHE A 74 3.12 -4.76 -10.44
C PHE A 74 2.77 -5.14 -11.89
N LEU A 75 1.85 -4.42 -12.53
CA LEU A 75 1.49 -4.65 -13.93
C LEU A 75 2.68 -4.45 -14.87
N GLU A 76 3.49 -3.41 -14.65
CA GLU A 76 4.74 -3.19 -15.40
C GLU A 76 5.74 -4.35 -15.22
N SER A 77 5.87 -4.87 -13.99
CA SER A 77 6.76 -6.00 -13.71
C SER A 77 6.32 -7.29 -14.42
N ILE A 78 5.00 -7.47 -14.58
CA ILE A 78 4.41 -8.58 -15.32
C ILE A 78 4.64 -8.40 -16.82
N ALA A 79 4.36 -7.22 -17.36
CA ALA A 79 4.56 -6.94 -18.79
C ALA A 79 6.02 -7.19 -19.20
N LYS A 80 6.99 -6.71 -18.41
CA LYS A 80 8.43 -6.94 -18.64
C LYS A 80 8.84 -8.42 -18.60
N LYS A 81 8.11 -9.27 -17.87
CA LYS A 81 8.35 -10.72 -17.84
C LYS A 81 7.82 -11.45 -19.07
N TYR A 82 6.81 -10.92 -19.75
CA TYR A 82 6.22 -11.53 -20.95
C TYR A 82 6.92 -11.09 -22.24
N ASP A 83 7.61 -9.95 -22.22
CA ASP A 83 8.44 -9.46 -23.33
C ASP A 83 9.84 -10.10 -23.39
N GLN A 84 10.19 -10.98 -22.44
CA GLN A 84 11.44 -11.77 -22.38
C GLN A 84 11.19 -13.24 -22.67
#